data_AF-A0A7C8AGR2-F1
#
_entry.id   AF-A0A7C8AGR2-F1
#
_cell.length_a   1.000
_cell.length_b   1.000
_cell.length_c   1.000
_cell.angle_alpha   90.00
_cell.angle_beta   90.00
_cell.angle_gamma   90.00
#
_symmetry.space_group_name_H-M   'P 1'
#
loop_
_entity.id
_entity.type
_entity.pdbx_description
1 polymer ?
#
loop_
_entity_poly.entity_id
_entity_poly.type
_entity_poly.pdbx_seq_one_letter_code
_entity_poly.pdbx_strand_id
1 'polypeptide(L)'
;MAKTKLLKFKKLTCKRCGARVEADPVVGSQAKYLRRAVGPEGLCIHCAVHDMLRHLYPANMMLARSGAQSLLVPEIQKRFDELLQAAGTDARPGEIDWPTVVHNWDLPFAMPVKRSAQNPVDQCDLDAEEAYAIHQRRPDCNIWDERRRCKKELIVDRSEQ
;
A
#
# COMPACT_ATOMS: atom_id res chain seq x y z
N MET A 1 32.04 -10.34 -26.20
CA MET A 1 31.20 -11.15 -25.28
C MET A 1 31.31 -10.53 -23.89
N ALA A 2 30.29 -9.76 -23.47
CA ALA A 2 30.29 -9.13 -22.15
C ALA A 2 30.02 -10.19 -21.07
N LYS A 3 30.94 -10.34 -20.11
CA LYS A 3 30.73 -11.20 -18.93
C LYS A 3 29.69 -10.52 -18.04
N THR A 4 28.44 -10.99 -18.09
CA THR A 4 27.40 -10.59 -17.13
C THR A 4 27.85 -11.04 -15.74
N LYS A 5 28.37 -10.10 -14.94
CA LYS A 5 28.57 -10.34 -13.51
C LYS A 5 27.19 -10.61 -12.93
N LEU A 6 26.96 -11.83 -12.43
CA LEU A 6 25.82 -12.15 -11.58
C LEU A 6 25.91 -11.28 -10.32
N LEU A 7 25.22 -10.14 -10.34
CA LEU A 7 25.05 -9.32 -9.16
C LEU A 7 24.25 -10.15 -8.17
N LYS A 8 24.84 -10.43 -7.00
CA LYS A 8 24.15 -11.14 -5.93
C LYS A 8 23.06 -10.23 -5.38
N PHE A 9 21.81 -10.67 -5.41
CA PHE A 9 20.72 -9.96 -4.76
C PHE A 9 21.00 -9.79 -3.26
N LYS A 10 20.64 -8.64 -2.71
CA LYS A 10 20.73 -8.36 -1.27
C LYS A 10 19.49 -8.93 -0.60
N LYS A 11 19.68 -9.83 0.36
CA LYS A 11 18.61 -10.35 1.21
C LYS A 11 18.24 -9.30 2.26
N LEU A 12 16.95 -9.00 2.35
CA LEU A 12 16.37 -8.00 3.25
C LEU A 12 15.11 -8.56 3.89
N THR A 13 14.55 -7.81 4.84
CA THR A 13 13.23 -8.06 5.41
C THR A 13 12.30 -6.91 5.07
N CYS A 14 11.04 -7.23 4.75
CA CYS A 14 10.00 -6.25 4.53
C CYS A 14 9.77 -5.46 5.82
N LYS A 15 9.85 -4.13 5.75
CA LYS A 15 9.65 -3.26 6.92
C LYS A 15 8.23 -3.32 7.50
N ARG A 16 7.25 -3.82 6.74
CA ARG A 16 5.83 -3.87 7.13
C ARG A 16 5.41 -5.23 7.67
N CYS A 17 5.57 -6.30 6.88
CA CYS A 17 5.15 -7.65 7.29
C CYS A 17 6.28 -8.56 7.76
N GLY A 18 7.54 -8.11 7.74
CA GLY A 18 8.69 -8.91 8.15
C GLY A 18 9.12 -10.02 7.18
N ALA A 19 8.39 -10.23 6.07
CA ALA A 19 8.72 -11.25 5.07
C ALA A 19 10.15 -11.06 4.51
N ARG A 20 10.82 -12.17 4.19
CA ARG A 20 12.14 -12.13 3.54
C ARG A 20 11.98 -11.72 2.08
N VAL A 21 12.78 -10.74 1.65
CA VAL A 21 12.75 -10.19 0.28
C VAL A 21 14.15 -10.10 -0.29
N GLU A 22 14.23 -10.07 -1.61
CA GLU A 22 15.48 -9.89 -2.35
C GLU A 22 15.39 -8.57 -3.12
N ALA A 23 16.42 -7.73 -2.98
CA ALA A 23 16.51 -6.46 -3.69
C ALA A 23 17.79 -6.41 -4.53
N ASP A 24 17.70 -5.68 -5.65
CA ASP A 24 18.88 -5.31 -6.42
C ASP A 24 19.80 -4.44 -5.53
N PRO A 25 21.07 -4.83 -5.33
CA PRO A 25 22.00 -4.04 -4.52
C PRO A 25 22.36 -2.69 -5.15
N VAL A 26 22.07 -2.47 -6.44
CA VAL A 26 22.43 -1.24 -7.16
C VAL A 26 21.43 -0.12 -6.86
N VAL A 27 21.90 0.92 -6.17
CA VAL A 27 21.15 2.16 -5.95
C VAL A 27 20.82 2.79 -7.31
N GLY A 28 19.55 3.18 -7.52
CA GLY A 28 19.11 3.74 -8.79
C GLY A 28 18.98 2.70 -9.91
N SER A 29 18.91 1.41 -9.57
CA SER A 29 18.52 0.35 -10.50
C SER A 29 17.33 0.79 -11.36
N GLN A 30 17.36 0.39 -12.63
CA GLN A 30 16.24 0.61 -13.54
C GLN A 30 15.07 -0.31 -13.21
N ALA A 31 15.20 -1.16 -12.18
CA ALA A 31 14.13 -1.99 -11.71
C ALA A 31 12.95 -1.11 -11.24
N LYS A 32 11.85 -1.18 -11.98
CA LYS A 32 10.61 -0.46 -11.72
C LYS A 32 9.60 -1.50 -11.30
N TYR A 33 9.33 -1.66 -10.01
CA TYR A 33 8.23 -2.54 -9.61
C TYR A 33 6.91 -1.76 -9.53
N LEU A 34 6.80 -0.81 -8.59
CA LEU A 34 5.62 0.09 -8.50
C LEU A 34 6.05 1.54 -8.29
N ARG A 35 7.09 1.74 -7.47
CA ARG A 35 7.78 3.02 -7.27
C ARG A 35 9.28 2.76 -7.27
N ARG A 36 10.05 3.77 -7.68
CA ARG A 36 11.50 3.70 -7.64
C ARG A 36 11.98 3.82 -6.19
N ALA A 37 12.68 2.81 -5.69
CA ALA A 37 13.29 2.88 -4.37
C ALA A 37 14.53 3.79 -4.41
N VAL A 38 14.70 4.61 -3.36
CA VAL A 38 15.88 5.49 -3.21
C VAL A 38 17.11 4.69 -2.72
N GLY A 39 16.90 3.57 -2.02
CA GLY A 39 17.94 2.70 -1.51
C GLY A 39 17.52 1.22 -1.47
N PRO A 40 18.41 0.32 -1.02
CA PRO A 40 18.15 -1.11 -0.90
C PRO A 40 17.35 -1.40 0.38
N GLU A 41 16.19 -0.79 0.47
CA GLU A 41 15.18 -0.94 1.51
C GLU A 41 13.81 -0.93 0.83
N GLY A 42 12.86 -1.68 1.35
CA GLY A 42 11.57 -1.75 0.69
C GLY A 42 10.52 -2.57 1.40
N LEU A 43 9.36 -2.53 0.78
CA LEU A 43 8.23 -3.40 1.07
C LEU A 43 8.35 -4.64 0.19
N CYS A 44 7.89 -5.79 0.69
CA CYS A 44 7.64 -6.93 -0.20
C CYS A 44 6.58 -6.53 -1.23
N ILE A 45 6.53 -7.28 -2.33
CA ILE A 45 5.54 -7.10 -3.40
C ILE A 45 4.12 -6.88 -2.87
N HIS A 46 3.65 -7.72 -1.94
CA HIS A 46 2.29 -7.63 -1.43
C HIS A 46 2.03 -6.34 -0.64
N CYS A 47 2.98 -5.93 0.19
CA CYS A 47 2.90 -4.68 0.94
C CYS A 47 3.08 -3.46 0.03
N ALA A 48 3.86 -3.57 -1.04
CA ALA A 48 4.06 -2.50 -2.01
C ALA A 48 2.80 -2.27 -2.85
N VAL A 49 2.10 -3.34 -3.27
CA VAL A 49 0.80 -3.25 -3.95
C VAL A 49 -0.21 -2.54 -3.06
N HIS A 50 -0.27 -2.92 -1.78
CA HIS A 50 -1.15 -2.25 -0.84
C HIS A 50 -0.79 -0.76 -0.67
N ASP A 51 0.50 -0.42 -0.46
CA ASP A 51 0.95 0.97 -0.38
C ASP A 51 0.52 1.78 -1.61
N MET A 52 0.69 1.20 -2.81
CA MET A 52 0.29 1.85 -4.05
C MET A 52 -1.21 2.08 -4.10
N LEU A 53 -2.02 1.05 -3.86
CA LEU A 53 -3.48 1.13 -3.92
C LEU A 53 -4.06 2.13 -2.91
N ARG A 54 -3.48 2.21 -1.71
CA ARG A 54 -3.85 3.17 -0.67
C ARG A 54 -3.57 4.63 -1.07
N HIS A 55 -2.56 4.87 -1.90
CA HIS A 55 -2.21 6.21 -2.37
C HIS A 55 -2.79 6.56 -3.74
N LEU A 56 -3.34 5.59 -4.46
CA LEU A 56 -3.86 5.76 -5.82
C LEU A 56 -5.32 6.19 -5.79
N TYR A 57 -5.61 7.43 -6.16
CA TYR A 57 -6.98 7.88 -6.39
C TYR A 57 -7.47 7.44 -7.79
N PRO A 58 -8.71 6.96 -7.94
CA PRO A 58 -9.77 6.79 -6.92
C PRO A 58 -9.79 5.42 -6.24
N ALA A 59 -8.80 4.54 -6.50
CA ALA A 59 -8.78 3.18 -5.96
C ALA A 59 -8.81 3.14 -4.43
N ASN A 60 -8.09 4.06 -3.77
CA ASN A 60 -8.07 4.19 -2.32
C ASN A 60 -9.48 4.40 -1.70
N MET A 61 -10.30 5.27 -2.31
CA MET A 61 -11.68 5.51 -1.89
C MET A 61 -12.57 4.29 -2.11
N MET A 62 -12.44 3.64 -3.27
CA MET A 62 -13.22 2.44 -3.58
C MET A 62 -12.91 1.33 -2.58
N LEU A 63 -11.64 1.11 -2.28
CA LEU A 63 -11.19 0.06 -1.36
C LEU A 63 -11.48 0.38 0.11
N ALA A 64 -11.51 1.66 0.50
CA ALA A 64 -12.00 2.07 1.83
C ALA A 64 -13.49 1.69 2.01
N ARG A 65 -14.29 1.78 0.93
CA ARG A 65 -15.72 1.42 0.95
C ARG A 65 -15.99 -0.07 0.86
N SER A 66 -15.38 -0.73 -0.12
CA SER A 66 -15.64 -2.13 -0.45
C SER A 66 -14.84 -3.11 0.42
N GLY A 67 -13.80 -2.63 1.08
CA GLY A 67 -12.81 -3.45 1.77
C GLY A 67 -11.85 -4.16 0.80
N ALA A 68 -10.78 -4.71 1.35
CA ALA A 68 -9.74 -5.39 0.57
C ALA A 68 -10.20 -6.69 -0.10
N GLN A 69 -11.28 -7.31 0.41
CA GLN A 69 -11.80 -8.57 -0.11
C GLN A 69 -12.22 -8.47 -1.58
N SER A 70 -12.61 -7.28 -2.06
CA SER A 70 -12.91 -7.08 -3.47
C SER A 70 -11.69 -7.35 -4.38
N LEU A 71 -10.45 -7.24 -3.88
CA LEU A 71 -9.23 -7.56 -4.64
C LEU A 71 -9.11 -9.05 -5.00
N LEU A 72 -9.89 -9.93 -4.35
CA LEU A 72 -9.92 -11.35 -4.68
C LEU A 72 -10.72 -11.65 -5.96
N VAL A 73 -11.40 -10.65 -6.53
CA VAL A 73 -12.13 -10.78 -7.79
C VAL A 73 -11.13 -10.94 -8.95
N PRO A 74 -11.16 -12.06 -9.71
CA PRO A 74 -10.18 -12.35 -10.76
C PRO A 74 -10.06 -11.26 -11.82
N GLU A 75 -11.16 -10.59 -12.16
CA GLU A 75 -11.17 -9.50 -13.14
C GLU A 75 -10.32 -8.31 -12.65
N ILE A 76 -10.35 -7.98 -11.36
CA ILE A 76 -9.54 -6.90 -10.79
C ILE A 76 -8.05 -7.27 -10.87
N GLN A 77 -7.73 -8.51 -10.52
CA GLN A 77 -6.35 -9.04 -10.57
C GLN A 77 -5.82 -8.99 -12.00
N LYS A 78 -6.62 -9.42 -12.98
CA LYS A 78 -6.27 -9.36 -14.40
C LYS A 78 -6.02 -7.93 -14.88
N ARG A 79 -6.89 -6.98 -14.53
CA ARG A 79 -6.70 -5.56 -14.90
C ARG A 79 -5.47 -4.95 -14.24
N PHE A 80 -5.17 -5.37 -13.01
CA PHE A 80 -3.96 -4.94 -12.33
C PHE A 80 -2.71 -5.45 -13.05
N ASP A 81 -2.67 -6.73 -13.45
CA ASP A 81 -1.56 -7.29 -14.22
C ASP A 81 -1.38 -6.57 -15.58
N GLU A 82 -2.46 -6.25 -16.28
CA GLU A 82 -2.42 -5.45 -17.51
C GLU A 82 -1.82 -4.06 -17.27
N LEU A 83 -2.16 -3.41 -16.14
CA LEU A 83 -1.62 -2.11 -15.74
C LEU A 83 -0.11 -2.20 -15.43
N LEU A 84 0.32 -3.24 -14.71
CA LEU A 84 1.74 -3.48 -14.40
C LEU A 84 2.57 -3.67 -15.68
N GLN A 85 2.06 -4.47 -16.61
CA GLN A 85 2.70 -4.65 -17.93
C GLN A 85 2.79 -3.32 -18.69
N ALA A 86 1.71 -2.55 -18.74
CA ALA A 86 1.68 -1.26 -19.44
C ALA A 86 2.62 -0.22 -18.80
N ALA A 87 2.79 -0.26 -17.48
CA ALA A 87 3.73 0.58 -16.75
C ALA A 87 5.21 0.13 -16.93
N GLY A 88 5.44 -1.01 -17.60
CA GLY A 88 6.77 -1.55 -17.83
C GLY A 88 7.44 -1.99 -16.53
N THR A 89 6.65 -2.56 -15.61
CA THR A 89 7.18 -3.00 -14.32
C THR A 89 7.92 -4.33 -14.46
N ASP A 90 8.92 -4.60 -13.63
CA ASP A 90 9.59 -5.91 -13.58
C ASP A 90 8.74 -7.01 -12.93
N ALA A 91 7.57 -6.62 -12.41
CA ALA A 91 6.59 -7.53 -11.86
C ALA A 91 6.08 -8.49 -12.92
N ARG A 92 6.15 -9.80 -12.63
CA ARG A 92 5.52 -10.79 -13.51
C ARG A 92 4.05 -10.91 -13.15
N PRO A 93 3.15 -11.03 -14.14
CA PRO A 93 1.77 -11.44 -13.90
C PRO A 93 1.72 -12.72 -13.07
N GLY A 94 0.86 -12.76 -12.05
CA GLY A 94 0.76 -13.89 -11.14
C GLY A 94 1.84 -14.00 -10.06
N GLU A 95 2.79 -13.06 -9.97
CA GLU A 95 3.74 -12.99 -8.85
C GLU A 95 3.07 -12.47 -7.56
N ILE A 96 1.98 -11.71 -7.71
CA ILE A 96 1.21 -11.15 -6.61
C ILE A 96 0.27 -12.22 -6.04
N ASP A 97 0.58 -12.67 -4.82
CA ASP A 97 -0.35 -13.45 -4.00
C ASP A 97 -1.39 -12.51 -3.35
N TRP A 98 -2.56 -12.40 -4.00
CA TRP A 98 -3.66 -11.54 -3.59
C TRP A 98 -4.24 -11.87 -2.21
N PRO A 99 -4.44 -13.14 -1.82
CA PRO A 99 -4.74 -13.51 -0.43
C PRO A 99 -3.77 -12.89 0.58
N THR A 100 -2.46 -12.90 0.31
CA THR A 100 -1.46 -12.27 1.18
C THR A 100 -1.56 -10.75 1.19
N VAL A 101 -1.93 -10.10 0.06
CA VAL A 101 -2.21 -8.65 0.03
C VAL A 101 -3.38 -8.31 0.96
N VAL A 102 -4.47 -9.08 0.88
CA VAL A 102 -5.66 -8.91 1.70
C VAL A 102 -5.37 -9.19 3.18
N HIS A 103 -4.62 -10.25 3.48
CA HIS A 103 -4.20 -10.54 4.85
C HIS A 103 -3.34 -9.43 5.45
N ASN A 104 -2.44 -8.85 4.65
CA ASN A 104 -1.59 -7.74 5.07
C ASN A 104 -2.30 -6.38 5.01
N TRP A 105 -3.59 -6.32 4.70
CA TRP A 105 -4.29 -5.04 4.51
C TRP A 105 -4.31 -4.22 5.80
N ASP A 106 -4.62 -4.84 6.93
CA ASP A 106 -4.82 -4.14 8.20
C ASP A 106 -3.50 -3.81 8.93
N LEU A 107 -2.34 -4.16 8.37
CA LEU A 107 -1.05 -3.79 8.97
C LEU A 107 -0.86 -2.26 8.96
N PRO A 108 -0.30 -1.67 10.02
CA PRO A 108 -0.09 -0.23 10.08
C PRO A 108 0.89 0.24 8.99
N PHE A 109 0.70 1.48 8.54
CA PHE A 109 1.70 2.20 7.74
C PHE A 109 2.35 3.27 8.58
N ALA A 110 3.66 3.45 8.39
CA ALA A 110 4.40 4.53 9.03
C ALA A 110 3.99 5.92 8.53
N MET A 111 3.45 6.02 7.30
CA MET A 111 3.07 7.28 6.70
C MET A 111 1.57 7.31 6.38
N PRO A 112 0.81 8.26 6.95
CA PRO A 112 -0.59 8.46 6.58
C PRO A 112 -0.72 9.07 5.18
N VAL A 113 -1.83 8.78 4.50
CA VAL A 113 -2.15 9.38 3.19
C VAL A 113 -2.36 10.89 3.36
N LYS A 114 -1.69 11.67 2.51
CA LYS A 114 -1.79 13.14 2.48
C LYS A 114 -2.45 13.61 1.19
N ARG A 115 -3.25 14.67 1.30
CA ARG A 115 -3.79 15.39 0.15
C ARG A 115 -2.67 15.91 -0.74
N SER A 116 -2.89 15.80 -2.05
CA SER A 116 -2.02 16.27 -3.13
C SER A 116 -2.87 16.64 -4.34
N ALA A 117 -2.26 17.22 -5.38
CA ALA A 117 -2.96 17.51 -6.63
C ALA A 117 -3.52 16.24 -7.31
N GLN A 118 -2.84 15.10 -7.16
CA GLN A 118 -3.23 13.81 -7.74
C GLN A 118 -4.14 12.98 -6.82
N ASN A 119 -4.14 13.26 -5.52
CA ASN A 119 -4.97 12.56 -4.54
C ASN A 119 -5.67 13.59 -3.63
N PRO A 120 -6.94 13.92 -3.88
CA PRO A 120 -7.66 14.95 -3.12
C PRO A 120 -8.13 14.47 -1.74
N VAL A 121 -7.80 13.24 -1.35
CA VAL A 121 -8.26 12.57 -0.13
C VAL A 121 -7.10 12.41 0.84
N ASP A 122 -7.33 12.61 2.14
CA ASP A 122 -6.35 12.28 3.20
C ASP A 122 -6.75 11.02 3.98
N GLN A 123 -5.89 10.61 4.91
CA GLN A 123 -6.15 9.48 5.79
C GLN A 123 -7.45 9.64 6.60
N CYS A 124 -7.75 10.85 7.09
CA CYS A 124 -8.94 11.08 7.89
C CYS A 124 -10.22 10.91 7.07
N ASP A 125 -10.20 11.24 5.79
CA ASP A 125 -11.32 11.01 4.88
C ASP A 125 -11.54 9.51 4.63
N LEU A 126 -10.46 8.73 4.45
CA LEU A 126 -10.53 7.28 4.26
C LEU A 126 -11.07 6.57 5.52
N ASP A 127 -10.58 6.96 6.70
CA ASP A 127 -11.00 6.37 7.98
C ASP A 127 -12.42 6.81 8.37
N ALA A 128 -12.87 8.00 7.95
CA ALA A 128 -14.20 8.50 8.29
C ALA A 128 -15.34 7.70 7.66
N GLU A 129 -15.13 7.06 6.51
CA GLU A 129 -16.15 6.21 5.92
C GLU A 129 -16.35 4.91 6.70
N GLU A 130 -15.27 4.37 7.27
CA GLU A 130 -15.36 3.25 8.22
C GLU A 130 -16.13 3.67 9.48
N ALA A 131 -15.83 4.85 10.02
CA ALA A 131 -16.57 5.42 11.15
C ALA A 131 -18.07 5.62 10.84
N TYR A 132 -18.42 6.06 9.62
CA TYR A 132 -19.82 6.17 9.21
C TYR A 132 -20.51 4.80 9.10
N ALA A 133 -19.84 3.79 8.55
CA ALA A 133 -20.34 2.42 8.50
C ALA A 133 -20.48 1.78 9.90
N ILE A 134 -19.63 2.15 10.86
CA ILE A 134 -19.77 1.77 12.27
C ILE A 134 -20.97 2.48 12.88
N HIS A 135 -21.11 3.79 12.67
CA HIS A 135 -22.23 4.58 13.21
C HIS A 135 -23.59 4.09 12.71
N GLN A 136 -23.72 3.71 11.44
CA GLN A 136 -24.96 3.11 10.93
C GLN A 136 -25.34 1.80 11.64
N ARG A 137 -24.34 1.03 12.08
CA ARG A 137 -24.53 -0.21 12.86
C ARG A 137 -24.73 0.04 14.35
N ARG A 138 -24.26 1.18 14.86
CA ARG A 138 -24.27 1.61 16.25
C ARG A 138 -24.67 3.08 16.37
N PRO A 139 -25.97 3.40 16.27
CA PRO A 139 -26.45 4.78 16.26
C PRO A 139 -26.19 5.51 17.60
N ASP A 140 -25.84 4.77 18.65
CA ASP A 140 -25.42 5.27 19.96
C ASP A 140 -24.01 5.90 19.97
N CYS A 141 -23.16 5.63 18.96
CA CYS A 141 -21.80 6.19 18.90
C CYS A 141 -21.78 7.57 18.22
N ASN A 142 -21.23 8.62 18.84
CA ASN A 142 -21.14 9.94 18.20
C ASN A 142 -19.96 10.01 17.21
N ILE A 143 -20.25 10.07 15.91
CA ILE A 143 -19.27 10.13 14.82
C ILE A 143 -18.27 11.31 14.96
N TRP A 144 -18.68 12.41 15.60
CA TRP A 144 -17.83 13.59 15.81
C TRP A 144 -16.78 13.40 16.90
N ASP A 145 -16.98 12.45 17.81
CA ASP A 145 -16.03 12.12 18.85
C ASP A 145 -14.94 11.17 18.31
N GLU A 146 -15.28 10.27 17.38
CA GLU A 146 -14.30 9.43 16.66
C GLU A 146 -13.41 10.26 15.74
N ARG A 147 -13.98 11.19 14.96
CA ARG A 147 -13.19 12.11 14.11
C ARG A 147 -12.22 12.99 14.92
N ARG A 148 -12.62 13.43 16.12
CA ARG A 148 -11.75 14.20 17.03
C ARG A 148 -10.65 13.33 17.64
N ARG A 149 -10.90 12.03 17.83
CA ARG A 149 -9.90 11.07 18.32
C ARG A 149 -8.81 10.82 17.27
N CYS A 150 -9.16 10.53 16.01
CA CYS A 150 -8.18 10.39 14.92
C CYS A 150 -7.26 11.61 14.78
N LYS A 151 -7.82 12.83 14.85
CA LYS A 151 -7.00 14.07 14.78
C LYS A 151 -6.03 14.21 15.95
N LYS A 152 -6.38 13.75 17.15
CA LYS A 152 -5.49 13.82 18.32
C LYS A 152 -4.38 12.79 18.24
N GLU A 153 -4.67 11.56 17.83
CA GLU A 153 -3.68 10.47 17.72
C GLU A 153 -2.62 10.76 16.65
N LEU A 154 -3.00 11.34 15.49
CA LEU A 154 -2.08 11.80 14.45
C LEU A 154 -1.12 12.91 14.89
N ILE A 155 -1.44 13.65 15.95
CA ILE A 155 -0.60 14.73 16.48
C ILE A 155 0.42 14.20 17.49
N VAL A 156 0.05 13.20 18.30
CA VAL A 156 0.93 12.63 19.34
C VAL A 156 2.08 11.82 18.73
N ASP A 157 1.82 11.10 17.64
CA ASP A 157 2.83 10.25 16.97
C ASP A 157 3.94 11.06 16.26
N ARG A 158 3.76 12.38 16.12
CA ARG A 158 4.75 13.31 15.52
C ARG A 158 5.68 13.96 16.54
N SER A 159 5.39 13.86 17.85
CA SER A 159 6.25 14.43 18.90
C SER A 159 7.30 13.45 19.43
N GLU A 160 7.29 12.19 19.00
CA GLU A 160 8.18 11.13 19.50
C GLU A 160 9.16 10.57 18.46
N GLN A 161 9.27 11.20 17.28
CA GLN A 161 10.25 10.84 16.23
C GLN A 161 11.21 11.99 15.90
#